data_AF-A0A536B1H8-F1
#
_entry.id   AF-A0A536B1H8-F1
#
_cell.length_a   1.000
_cell.length_b   1.000
_cell.length_c   1.000
_cell.angle_alpha   90.00
_cell.angle_beta   90.00
_cell.angle_gamma   90.00
#
_symmetry.space_group_name_H-M   'P 1'
#
loop_
_entity.id
_entity.type
_entity.pdbx_description
1 polymer ?
#
loop_
_entity_poly.entity_id
_entity_poly.type
_entity_poly.pdbx_seq_one_letter_code
_entity_poly.pdbx_strand_id
1 'polypeptide(L)'
;MIGRVRRLGLTTTVCTIYNGNLSRDEAAVARVGLTAFNDVILRVAFEASFRVIDLRLVCSEPSDYANPIEPSSACGEKISRAILASLELTRRPMEHSKVYS
;
A
#
# COMPACT_ATOMS: atom_id res chain seq x y z
N MET A 1 9.02 15.99 4.59
CA MET A 1 7.59 15.74 4.25
C MET A 1 6.85 15.02 5.39
N ILE A 2 7.28 13.82 5.81
CA ILE A 2 6.60 13.01 6.84
C ILE A 2 6.39 13.73 8.19
N GLY A 3 7.39 14.52 8.64
CA GLY A 3 7.27 15.31 9.87
C GLY A 3 6.17 16.37 9.82
N ARG A 4 5.79 16.87 8.63
CA ARG A 4 4.65 17.79 8.48
C ARG A 4 3.33 17.04 8.66
N VAL A 5 3.22 15.85 8.09
CA VAL A 5 2.04 14.98 8.22
C VAL A 5 1.81 14.60 9.68
N ARG A 6 2.87 14.20 10.39
CA ARG A 6 2.80 13.89 11.83
C ARG A 6 2.28 15.05 12.68
N ARG A 7 2.67 16.28 12.36
CA ARG A 7 2.23 17.48 13.10
C ARG A 7 0.75 17.81 12.93
N LEU A 8 0.06 17.21 11.96
CA LEU A 8 -1.39 17.37 11.83
C LEU A 8 -2.15 16.64 12.93
N GLY A 9 -1.52 15.68 13.63
CA GLY A 9 -2.17 14.91 14.70
C GLY A 9 -3.31 14.01 14.23
N LEU A 10 -3.43 13.80 12.92
CA LEU A 10 -4.47 12.96 12.31
C LEU A 10 -3.96 11.53 12.11
N THR A 11 -4.89 10.59 12.23
CA THR A 11 -4.69 9.20 11.78
C THR A 11 -4.16 9.20 10.35
N THR A 12 -2.96 8.63 10.17
CA THR A 12 -2.28 8.57 8.88
C THR A 12 -2.02 7.13 8.50
N THR A 13 -2.44 6.77 7.29
CA THR A 13 -2.14 5.49 6.65
C THR A 13 -1.20 5.74 5.46
N VAL A 14 -0.17 4.91 5.32
CA VAL A 14 0.77 4.91 4.20
C VAL A 14 0.45 3.74 3.28
N CYS A 15 0.47 3.98 1.97
CA CYS A 15 0.36 2.94 0.96
C CYS A 15 1.73 2.67 0.33
N THR A 16 2.07 1.41 0.12
CA THR A 16 3.22 1.02 -0.71
C THR A 16 2.88 1.15 -2.21
N ILE A 17 3.84 0.90 -3.08
CA ILE A 17 3.64 0.84 -4.54
C ILE A 17 3.22 -0.60 -4.92
N TYR A 18 2.17 -0.76 -5.73
CA TYR A 18 1.76 -2.04 -6.31
C TYR A 18 2.64 -2.45 -7.51
N ASN A 19 2.62 -3.72 -7.90
CA ASN A 19 3.55 -4.25 -8.91
C ASN A 19 3.31 -3.73 -10.34
N GLY A 20 2.09 -3.31 -10.67
CA GLY A 20 1.70 -3.06 -12.06
C GLY A 20 1.37 -4.37 -12.81
N ASN A 21 0.80 -4.23 -13.99
CA ASN A 21 0.53 -5.34 -14.92
C ASN A 21 1.47 -5.24 -16.13
N LEU A 22 2.76 -5.38 -15.86
CA LEU A 22 3.84 -5.22 -16.84
C LEU A 22 4.07 -6.50 -17.65
N SER A 23 4.69 -6.35 -18.82
CA SER A 23 5.14 -7.48 -19.63
C SER A 23 6.13 -8.36 -18.85
N ARG A 24 6.28 -9.63 -19.24
CA ARG A 24 7.16 -10.58 -18.53
C ARG A 24 8.61 -10.07 -18.43
N ASP A 25 9.08 -9.41 -19.48
CA ASP A 25 10.47 -8.93 -19.59
C ASP A 25 10.72 -7.73 -18.67
N GLU A 26 9.75 -6.83 -18.55
CA GLU A 26 9.85 -5.63 -17.70
C GLU A 26 9.54 -5.94 -16.23
N ALA A 27 8.60 -6.86 -15.98
CA ALA A 27 8.05 -7.09 -14.65
C ALA A 27 9.10 -7.56 -13.63
N ALA A 28 10.10 -8.34 -14.06
CA ALA A 28 11.17 -8.78 -13.17
C ALA A 28 12.02 -7.60 -12.68
N VAL A 29 12.51 -6.77 -13.60
CA VAL A 29 13.35 -5.60 -13.29
C VAL A 29 12.56 -4.58 -12.47
N ALA A 30 11.32 -4.30 -12.86
CA ALA A 30 10.44 -3.39 -12.15
C ALA A 30 10.19 -3.84 -10.70
N ARG A 31 9.93 -5.14 -10.47
CA ARG A 31 9.73 -5.67 -9.10
C ARG A 31 10.96 -5.54 -8.21
N VAL A 32 12.17 -5.67 -8.78
CA VAL A 32 13.42 -5.48 -8.02
C VAL A 32 13.54 -4.02 -7.57
N GLY A 33 13.38 -3.07 -8.50
CA GLY A 33 13.41 -1.64 -8.16
C GLY A 33 12.31 -1.26 -7.16
N LEU A 34 11.09 -1.75 -7.39
CA LEU A 34 9.94 -1.53 -6.52
C LEU A 34 10.15 -2.09 -5.11
N THR A 35 10.86 -3.22 -4.97
CA THR A 35 11.19 -3.78 -3.66
C THR A 35 12.06 -2.82 -2.87
N ALA A 36 13.07 -2.20 -3.49
CA ALA A 36 13.92 -1.21 -2.83
C ALA A 36 13.12 0.05 -2.42
N PHE A 37 12.20 0.53 -3.28
CA PHE A 37 11.35 1.66 -2.93
C PHE A 37 10.38 1.34 -1.79
N ASN A 38 9.73 0.17 -1.85
CA ASN A 38 8.79 -0.25 -0.82
C ASN A 38 9.48 -0.52 0.52
N ASP A 39 10.72 -1.01 0.53
CA ASP A 39 11.50 -1.17 1.76
C ASP A 39 11.67 0.17 2.49
N VAL A 40 12.07 1.22 1.76
CA VAL A 40 12.19 2.58 2.31
C VAL A 40 10.85 3.11 2.81
N ILE A 41 9.77 2.94 2.03
CA ILE A 41 8.41 3.38 2.41
C ILE A 41 7.98 2.69 3.71
N LEU A 42 8.16 1.37 3.80
CA LEU A 42 7.79 0.56 4.95
C LEU A 42 8.60 0.96 6.18
N ARG A 43 9.93 1.12 6.04
CA ARG A 43 10.80 1.56 7.11
C ARG A 43 10.35 2.90 7.70
N VAL A 44 10.09 3.89 6.83
CA VAL A 44 9.61 5.22 7.28
C VAL A 44 8.24 5.12 7.94
N ALA A 45 7.34 4.29 7.43
CA ALA A 45 6.02 4.09 8.04
C ALA A 45 6.13 3.47 9.44
N PHE A 46 6.98 2.47 9.62
CA PHE A 46 7.20 1.80 10.91
C PHE A 46 7.90 2.71 11.93
N GLU A 47 8.97 3.42 11.52
CA GLU A 47 9.65 4.42 12.37
C GLU A 47 8.69 5.54 12.82
N ALA A 48 7.68 5.86 12.02
CA ALA A 48 6.64 6.85 12.34
C ALA A 48 5.41 6.26 13.05
N SER A 49 5.36 4.93 13.25
CA SER A 49 4.22 4.19 13.78
C SER A 49 2.91 4.44 13.01
N PHE A 50 3.01 4.60 11.69
CA PHE A 50 1.86 4.77 10.80
C PHE A 50 1.23 3.44 10.43
N ARG A 51 -0.08 3.45 10.16
CA ARG A 51 -0.77 2.29 9.57
C ARG A 51 -0.27 2.10 8.13
N VAL A 52 -0.23 0.86 7.66
CA VAL A 52 0.25 0.52 6.33
C VAL A 52 -0.80 -0.27 5.56
N ILE A 53 -0.99 0.08 4.29
CA ILE A 53 -1.65 -0.76 3.30
C ILE A 53 -0.58 -1.17 2.27
N ASP A 54 -0.23 -2.45 2.23
CA ASP A 54 0.65 -2.95 1.17
C ASP A 54 -0.15 -3.17 -0.11
N LEU A 55 -0.05 -2.25 -1.07
CA LEU A 55 -0.82 -2.32 -2.31
C LEU A 55 -0.47 -3.53 -3.18
N ARG A 56 0.68 -4.19 -2.94
CA ARG A 56 1.02 -5.47 -3.61
C ARG A 56 0.08 -6.61 -3.21
N LEU A 57 -0.51 -6.53 -2.02
CA LEU A 57 -1.51 -7.48 -1.53
C LEU A 57 -2.94 -7.09 -1.96
N VAL A 58 -3.14 -5.83 -2.36
CA VAL A 58 -4.45 -5.29 -2.75
C VAL A 58 -4.68 -5.43 -4.26
N CYS A 59 -3.75 -4.95 -5.10
CA CYS A 59 -3.78 -5.15 -6.55
C CYS A 59 -2.86 -6.33 -6.91
N SER A 60 -3.33 -7.54 -6.64
CA SER A 60 -2.55 -8.79 -6.71
C SER A 60 -2.80 -9.60 -7.97
N GLU A 61 -3.80 -9.26 -8.78
CA GLU A 61 -4.20 -10.00 -9.97
C GLU A 61 -4.10 -9.13 -11.24
N PRO A 62 -3.88 -9.71 -12.44
CA PRO A 62 -3.82 -8.91 -13.68
C PRO A 62 -5.08 -8.08 -13.96
N SER A 63 -6.26 -8.55 -13.56
CA SER A 63 -7.55 -7.86 -13.70
C SER A 63 -7.67 -6.61 -12.82
N ASP A 64 -6.79 -6.44 -11.83
CA ASP A 64 -6.73 -5.27 -10.98
C ASP A 64 -6.16 -4.03 -11.68
N TYR A 65 -5.76 -4.15 -12.94
CA TYR A 65 -5.09 -3.10 -13.68
C TYR A 65 -5.85 -2.77 -14.97
N ALA A 66 -6.12 -1.48 -15.20
CA ALA A 66 -6.74 -1.00 -16.44
C ALA A 66 -5.70 -0.89 -17.58
N ASN A 67 -4.44 -0.66 -17.20
CA ASN A 67 -3.29 -0.59 -18.08
C ASN A 67 -2.04 -1.00 -17.28
N PRO A 68 -0.83 -1.02 -17.87
CA PRO A 68 0.34 -1.58 -17.20
C PRO A 68 0.69 -0.96 -15.85
N ILE A 69 0.30 0.29 -15.58
CA ILE A 69 0.66 0.99 -14.34
C ILE A 69 -0.52 1.53 -13.54
N GLU A 70 -1.72 1.65 -14.11
CA GLU A 70 -2.88 2.19 -13.39
C GLU A 70 -3.86 1.09 -12.95
N PRO A 71 -4.40 1.19 -11.72
CA PRO A 71 -5.40 0.27 -11.23
C PRO A 71 -6.72 0.39 -12.02
N SER A 72 -7.42 -0.71 -12.16
CA SER A 72 -8.78 -0.75 -12.69
C SER A 72 -9.79 -0.18 -11.68
N SER A 73 -11.01 0.10 -12.14
CA SER A 73 -12.12 0.48 -11.25
C SER A 73 -12.38 -0.58 -10.18
N ALA A 74 -12.25 -1.86 -10.53
CA ALA A 74 -12.37 -2.97 -9.60
C ALA A 74 -11.24 -2.96 -8.55
N CYS A 75 -9.98 -2.68 -8.92
CA CYS A 75 -8.94 -2.51 -7.88
C CYS A 75 -9.17 -1.22 -7.07
N GLY A 76 -9.70 -0.16 -7.67
CA GLY A 76 -10.10 1.05 -6.96
C GLY A 76 -11.08 0.75 -5.80
N GLU A 77 -12.01 -0.17 -6.02
CA GLU A 77 -12.89 -0.68 -4.95
C GLU A 77 -12.12 -1.47 -3.89
N LYS A 78 -11.18 -2.35 -4.27
CA LYS A 78 -10.31 -3.08 -3.33
C LYS A 78 -9.50 -2.10 -2.45
N ILE A 79 -8.88 -1.08 -3.05
CA ILE A 79 -8.14 -0.02 -2.35
C ILE A 79 -9.06 0.75 -1.41
N SER A 80 -10.25 1.13 -1.87
CA SER A 80 -11.23 1.86 -1.04
C SER A 80 -11.63 1.07 0.20
N ARG A 81 -11.88 -0.24 0.05
CA ARG A 81 -12.16 -1.13 1.20
C ARG A 81 -10.98 -1.22 2.16
N ALA A 82 -9.75 -1.32 1.66
CA ALA A 82 -8.55 -1.33 2.48
C ALA A 82 -8.38 -0.01 3.28
N ILE A 83 -8.67 1.14 2.66
CA ILE A 83 -8.64 2.44 3.33
C ILE A 83 -9.69 2.49 4.45
N LEU A 84 -10.94 2.13 4.17
CA LEU A 84 -12.01 2.10 5.18
C LEU A 84 -11.65 1.18 6.35
N ALA A 85 -11.08 0.01 6.06
CA ALA A 85 -10.61 -0.91 7.09
C ALA A 85 -9.45 -0.33 7.92
N SER A 86 -8.51 0.38 7.29
CA SER A 86 -7.41 1.06 7.99
C SER A 86 -7.86 2.20 8.91
N LEU A 87 -9.05 2.75 8.66
CA LEU A 87 -9.68 3.77 9.50
C LEU A 87 -10.58 3.16 10.59
N GLU A 88 -10.65 1.83 10.69
CA GLU A 88 -11.52 1.10 11.62
C GLU A 88 -13.02 1.41 11.40
N LEU A 89 -13.38 1.86 10.19
CA LEU A 89 -14.77 2.19 9.81
C LEU A 89 -15.57 0.96 9.35
N THR A 90 -14.96 -0.22 9.36
CA THR A 90 -15.59 -1.49 8.98
C THR A 90 -15.89 -2.35 10.21
N ARG A 91 -17.08 -2.95 10.28
CA ARG A 91 -17.62 -3.68 11.45
C ARG A 91 -16.88 -4.95 11.89
N ARG A 92 -15.81 -5.38 11.20
CA ARG A 92 -15.07 -6.59 11.57
C ARG A 92 -13.70 -6.19 12.13
N PRO A 93 -13.33 -6.59 13.36
CA PRO A 93 -12.00 -6.35 13.88
C PRO A 93 -11.00 -7.06 12.96
N MET A 94 -10.08 -6.30 12.37
CA MET A 94 -8.90 -6.89 11.75
C MET A 94 -7.79 -6.88 12.78
N GLU A 95 -7.20 -8.04 13.05
CA GLU A 95 -6.00 -8.09 13.89
C GLU A 95 -4.84 -7.49 13.11
N HIS A 96 -4.33 -6.35 13.58
CA HIS A 96 -3.17 -5.70 12.98
C HIS A 96 -1.89 -6.42 13.40
N SER A 97 -1.00 -6.64 12.44
CA SER A 97 0.40 -7.00 12.74
C SER A 97 1.02 -5.93 13.64
N LYS A 98 1.71 -6.37 14.70
CA LYS A 98 2.41 -5.48 15.63
C LYS A 98 3.90 -5.47 15.30
N VAL A 99 4.47 -4.27 15.23
CA VAL A 99 5.91 -4.08 15.10
C VAL A 99 6.47 -3.82 16.49
N TYR A 100 7.52 -4.55 16.84
CA TYR A 100 8.25 -4.42 18.09
C TYR A 100 9.58 -3.72 17.79
N SER A 101 10.01 -2.84 18.70
CA SER A 101 11.26 -2.06 18.62
C SER A 101 12.10 -2.27 19.86
#